data_AF-A0A059WZB9-F1
#
_entry.id   AF-A0A059WZB9-F1
#
_cell.length_a   1.000
_cell.length_b   1.000
_cell.length_c   1.000
_cell.angle_alpha   90.00
_cell.angle_beta   90.00
_cell.angle_gamma   90.00
#
_symmetry.space_group_name_H-M   'P 1'
#
loop_
_entity.id
_entity.type
_entity.pdbx_description
1 polymer ?
#
loop_
_entity_poly.entity_id
_entity_poly.type
_entity_poly.pdbx_seq_one_letter_code
_entity_poly.pdbx_strand_id
1 'polypeptide(L)'
;PGGWGVEDSIVLSRELQALGVDMIHCSSGGFDGYALKAAPLYQVELSKAVRAAGVPTIAVGLIDDPHDAERILEEGEADLVAFARTALEDPNWAVHARHTLEGGGDAYQLWPKQARNRIRDRDRALGIRQ
;
A
#
# COMPACT_ATOMS: atom_id res chain seq x y z
N PRO A 1 4.10 -29.06 1.78
CA PRO A 1 2.69 -29.52 1.92
C PRO A 1 2.35 -29.63 3.40
N GLY A 2 1.17 -29.15 3.83
CA GLY A 2 0.78 -29.12 5.26
C GLY A 2 1.32 -27.93 6.06
N GLY A 3 1.79 -26.86 5.40
CA GLY A 3 2.14 -25.60 6.05
C GLY A 3 0.95 -24.63 6.11
N TRP A 4 1.14 -23.50 6.78
CA TRP A 4 0.13 -22.44 6.93
C TRP A 4 -0.32 -21.88 5.58
N GLY A 5 -1.63 -21.94 5.31
CA GLY A 5 -2.26 -21.46 4.09
C GLY A 5 -3.07 -20.18 4.28
N VAL A 6 -3.67 -19.70 3.18
CA VAL A 6 -4.57 -18.53 3.20
C VAL A 6 -5.80 -18.81 4.05
N GLU A 7 -6.35 -20.01 4.00
CA GLU A 7 -7.53 -20.39 4.77
C GLU A 7 -7.29 -20.37 6.28
N ASP A 8 -6.10 -20.79 6.72
CA ASP A 8 -5.69 -20.70 8.13
C ASP A 8 -5.61 -19.23 8.58
N SER A 9 -5.05 -18.36 7.72
CA SER A 9 -5.00 -16.91 7.96
C SER A 9 -6.39 -16.28 8.05
N ILE A 10 -7.36 -16.72 7.23
CA ILE A 10 -8.74 -16.22 7.28
C ILE A 10 -9.38 -16.58 8.62
N VAL A 11 -9.24 -17.82 9.07
CA VAL A 11 -9.74 -18.26 10.37
C VAL A 11 -9.11 -17.43 11.49
N LEU A 12 -7.78 -17.34 11.52
CA LEU A 12 -7.07 -16.55 12.52
C LEU A 12 -7.50 -15.07 12.51
N SER A 13 -7.66 -14.47 11.34
CA SER A 13 -8.03 -13.06 11.20
C SER A 13 -9.39 -12.76 11.82
N ARG A 14 -10.37 -13.66 11.66
CA ARG A 14 -11.69 -13.53 12.29
C ARG A 14 -11.62 -13.65 13.81
N GLU A 15 -10.85 -14.61 14.31
CA GLU A 15 -10.65 -14.78 15.76
C GLU A 15 -9.98 -13.53 16.36
N LEU A 16 -8.97 -12.97 15.68
CA LEU A 16 -8.31 -11.74 16.10
C LEU A 16 -9.25 -10.54 16.09
N GLN A 17 -10.10 -10.41 15.07
CA GLN A 17 -11.10 -9.34 15.01
C GLN A 17 -12.11 -9.47 16.16
N ALA A 18 -12.56 -10.68 16.49
CA ALA A 18 -13.45 -10.94 17.63
C ALA A 18 -12.82 -10.55 18.98
N LEU A 19 -11.48 -10.56 19.06
CA LEU A 19 -10.72 -10.11 20.22
C LEU A 19 -10.42 -8.60 20.23
N GLY A 20 -10.87 -7.86 19.22
CA GLY A 20 -10.73 -6.40 19.14
C GLY A 20 -9.56 -5.90 18.28
N VAL A 21 -8.97 -6.74 17.42
CA VAL A 21 -8.03 -6.26 16.40
C VAL A 21 -8.78 -5.53 15.30
N ASP A 22 -8.39 -4.28 15.02
CA ASP A 22 -9.07 -3.42 14.03
C ASP A 22 -8.80 -3.84 12.58
N MET A 23 -7.57 -4.24 12.26
CA MET A 23 -7.13 -4.55 10.90
C MET A 23 -6.01 -5.61 10.87
N ILE A 24 -5.91 -6.32 9.75
CA ILE A 24 -4.84 -7.30 9.50
C ILE A 24 -3.90 -6.80 8.40
N HIS A 25 -2.61 -6.72 8.69
CA HIS A 25 -1.57 -6.41 7.71
C HIS A 25 -1.10 -7.71 7.03
N CYS A 26 -1.55 -7.92 5.79
CA CYS A 26 -1.43 -9.21 5.11
C CYS A 26 -0.08 -9.36 4.40
N SER A 27 0.79 -10.22 4.92
CA SER A 27 2.07 -10.63 4.31
C SER A 27 2.19 -12.16 4.26
N SER A 28 3.33 -12.67 3.78
CA SER A 28 3.59 -14.09 3.57
C SER A 28 5.06 -14.44 3.67
N GLY A 29 5.34 -15.71 3.94
CA GLY A 29 6.69 -16.26 3.98
C GLY A 29 7.34 -16.11 5.35
N GLY A 30 8.68 -16.15 5.39
CA GLY A 30 9.46 -16.02 6.63
C GLY A 30 9.71 -17.32 7.39
N PHE A 31 9.07 -18.43 6.99
CA PHE A 31 9.38 -19.77 7.50
C PHE A 31 10.46 -20.46 6.67
N ASP A 32 11.19 -21.37 7.29
CA ASP A 32 12.28 -22.13 6.63
C ASP A 32 11.77 -22.87 5.39
N GLY A 33 12.59 -22.88 4.34
CA GLY A 33 12.25 -23.45 3.03
C GLY A 33 11.28 -22.62 2.16
N TYR A 34 10.81 -21.45 2.61
CA TYR A 34 10.01 -20.56 1.77
C TYR A 34 10.89 -19.86 0.71
N ALA A 35 10.59 -20.12 -0.57
CA ALA A 35 11.18 -19.40 -1.69
C ALA A 35 10.27 -18.23 -2.11
N LEU A 36 10.69 -17.01 -1.79
CA LEU A 36 9.99 -15.80 -2.21
C LEU A 36 10.02 -15.67 -3.75
N LYS A 37 8.84 -15.62 -4.36
CA LYS A 37 8.67 -15.20 -5.77
C LYS A 37 8.20 -13.76 -5.80
N ALA A 38 9.14 -12.84 -5.63
CA ALA A 38 8.84 -11.42 -5.63
C ALA A 38 8.41 -10.96 -7.03
N ALA A 39 7.24 -10.35 -7.12
CA ALA A 39 6.72 -9.67 -8.30
C ALA A 39 5.88 -8.47 -7.82
N PRO A 40 5.57 -7.49 -8.67
CA PRO A 40 4.61 -6.44 -8.31
C PRO A 40 3.31 -7.03 -7.78
N LEU A 41 2.77 -6.43 -6.72
CA LEU A 41 1.45 -6.74 -6.15
C LEU A 41 1.27 -8.19 -5.63
N TYR A 42 2.35 -8.97 -5.48
CA TYR A 42 2.29 -10.41 -5.26
C TYR A 42 1.58 -10.87 -3.96
N GLN A 43 1.30 -9.96 -3.02
CA GLN A 43 0.59 -10.26 -1.77
C GLN A 43 -0.80 -9.63 -1.70
N VAL A 44 -1.24 -8.89 -2.73
CA VAL A 44 -2.56 -8.22 -2.73
C VAL A 44 -3.70 -9.24 -2.63
N GLU A 45 -3.59 -10.38 -3.31
CA GLU A 45 -4.57 -11.46 -3.21
C GLU A 45 -4.73 -12.03 -1.79
N LEU A 46 -3.71 -11.93 -0.94
CA LEU A 46 -3.81 -12.34 0.48
C LEU A 46 -4.68 -11.36 1.26
N SER A 47 -4.48 -10.06 1.05
CA SER A 47 -5.33 -9.01 1.63
C SER A 47 -6.77 -9.17 1.17
N LYS A 48 -6.99 -9.34 -0.14
CA LYS A 48 -8.31 -9.54 -0.72
C LYS A 48 -9.04 -10.74 -0.13
N ALA A 49 -8.36 -11.88 0.05
CA ALA A 49 -8.95 -13.08 0.63
C ALA A 49 -9.39 -12.87 2.09
N VAL A 50 -8.56 -12.22 2.91
CA VAL A 50 -8.91 -11.90 4.31
C VAL A 50 -10.01 -10.83 4.37
N ARG A 51 -9.98 -9.85 3.48
CA ARG A 51 -11.01 -8.79 3.39
C ARG A 51 -12.38 -9.32 3.00
N ALA A 52 -12.42 -10.24 2.04
CA ALA A 52 -13.66 -10.93 1.63
C ALA A 52 -14.32 -11.70 2.79
N ALA A 53 -13.56 -12.02 3.85
CA ALA A 53 -14.06 -12.67 5.04
C ALA A 53 -14.67 -11.70 6.09
N GLY A 54 -14.70 -10.39 5.81
CA GLY A 54 -15.29 -9.35 6.65
C GLY A 54 -14.30 -8.63 7.58
N VAL A 55 -12.99 -8.88 7.42
CA VAL A 55 -11.94 -8.31 8.28
C VAL A 55 -11.22 -7.20 7.52
N PRO A 56 -11.13 -5.96 8.04
CA PRO A 56 -10.39 -4.90 7.37
C PRO A 56 -8.89 -5.24 7.19
N THR A 57 -8.30 -4.84 6.06
CA THR A 57 -6.92 -5.25 5.73
C THR A 57 -6.02 -4.13 5.25
N ILE A 58 -4.72 -4.35 5.42
CA ILE A 58 -3.64 -3.56 4.84
C ILE A 58 -2.89 -4.45 3.83
N ALA A 59 -2.87 -4.03 2.55
CA ALA A 59 -2.11 -4.69 1.50
C ALA A 59 -0.65 -4.19 1.47
N VAL A 60 0.27 -5.09 1.11
CA VAL A 60 1.69 -4.78 0.89
C VAL A 60 2.22 -5.65 -0.25
N GLY A 61 3.48 -5.47 -0.61
CA GLY A 61 4.18 -6.40 -1.51
C GLY A 61 4.47 -5.81 -2.87
N LEU A 62 5.57 -5.05 -2.96
CA LEU A 62 6.03 -4.40 -4.20
C LEU A 62 4.93 -3.57 -4.89
N ILE A 63 4.22 -2.78 -4.09
CA ILE A 63 3.29 -1.75 -4.55
C ILE A 63 4.09 -0.45 -4.63
N ASP A 64 4.10 0.17 -5.81
CA ASP A 64 4.93 1.36 -6.11
C ASP A 64 4.21 2.35 -7.04
N ASP A 65 3.45 1.87 -8.01
CA ASP A 65 2.65 2.71 -8.91
C ASP A 65 1.45 3.30 -8.14
N PRO A 66 1.26 4.64 -8.13
CA PRO A 66 0.08 5.29 -7.57
C PRO A 66 -1.25 4.75 -8.12
N HIS A 67 -1.32 4.38 -9.40
CA HIS A 67 -2.54 3.85 -10.01
C HIS A 67 -2.87 2.44 -9.52
N ASP A 68 -1.86 1.61 -9.27
CA ASP A 68 -2.07 0.29 -8.65
C ASP A 68 -2.56 0.44 -7.21
N ALA A 69 -1.97 1.37 -6.45
CA ALA A 69 -2.40 1.64 -5.08
C ALA A 69 -3.86 2.14 -5.02
N GLU A 70 -4.26 3.04 -5.92
CA GLU A 70 -5.64 3.52 -6.03
C GLU A 70 -6.60 2.38 -6.42
N ARG A 71 -6.25 1.58 -7.44
CA ARG A 71 -7.06 0.45 -7.89
C ARG A 71 -7.33 -0.55 -6.76
N ILE A 72 -6.32 -0.88 -5.95
CA ILE A 72 -6.46 -1.79 -4.80
C ILE A 72 -7.54 -1.29 -3.83
N LEU A 73 -7.62 0.02 -3.60
CA LEU A 73 -8.62 0.63 -2.72
C LEU A 73 -9.99 0.67 -3.40
N GLU A 74 -10.06 1.13 -4.65
CA GLU A 74 -11.32 1.25 -5.41
C GLU A 74 -12.01 -0.10 -5.63
N GLU A 75 -11.24 -1.16 -5.90
CA GLU A 75 -11.75 -2.52 -6.10
C GLU A 75 -12.04 -3.24 -4.77
N GLY A 76 -11.74 -2.61 -3.63
CA GLY A 76 -11.96 -3.21 -2.31
C GLY A 76 -11.08 -4.42 -2.05
N GLU A 77 -9.86 -4.45 -2.57
CA GLU A 77 -8.87 -5.50 -2.31
C GLU A 77 -8.12 -5.27 -0.98
N ALA A 78 -8.15 -4.03 -0.48
CA ALA A 78 -7.68 -3.65 0.85
C ALA A 78 -8.38 -2.38 1.34
N ASP A 79 -8.25 -2.07 2.63
CA ASP A 79 -8.70 -0.79 3.20
C ASP A 79 -7.54 0.21 3.36
N LEU A 80 -6.31 -0.29 3.41
CA LEU A 80 -5.08 0.50 3.38
C LEU A 80 -4.00 -0.17 2.52
N VAL A 81 -3.06 0.65 2.05
CA VAL A 81 -1.88 0.20 1.30
C VAL A 81 -0.62 0.59 2.07
N ALA A 82 0.27 -0.37 2.31
CA ALA A 82 1.54 -0.17 2.98
C ALA A 82 2.71 -0.18 1.98
N PHE A 83 3.64 0.74 2.21
CA PHE A 83 4.85 0.90 1.43
C PHE A 83 6.08 0.71 2.31
N ALA A 84 7.13 0.10 1.74
CA ALA A 84 8.42 -0.05 2.42
C ALA A 84 9.54 0.50 1.54
N ARG A 85 9.98 -0.27 0.53
CA ARG A 85 11.07 0.12 -0.38
C ARG A 85 10.77 1.43 -1.12
N THR A 86 9.55 1.60 -1.61
CA THR A 86 9.07 2.85 -2.21
C THR A 86 9.23 4.06 -1.30
N ALA A 87 8.88 3.94 -0.01
CA ALA A 87 9.03 5.04 0.95
C ALA A 87 10.50 5.31 1.35
N LEU A 88 11.38 4.31 1.23
CA LEU A 88 12.82 4.47 1.44
C LEU A 88 13.49 5.19 0.27
N GLU A 89 13.11 4.84 -0.96
CA GLU A 89 13.60 5.47 -2.18
C GLU A 89 13.06 6.90 -2.33
N ASP A 90 11.77 7.09 -2.07
CA ASP A 90 11.08 8.37 -2.16
C ASP A 90 10.23 8.65 -0.91
N PRO A 91 10.79 9.35 0.09
CA PRO A 91 10.06 9.73 1.30
C PRO A 91 8.86 10.65 1.06
N ASN A 92 8.77 11.30 -0.12
CA ASN A 92 7.65 12.15 -0.49
C ASN A 92 6.70 11.45 -1.48
N TRP A 93 6.79 10.13 -1.62
CA TRP A 93 6.00 9.36 -2.58
C TRP A 93 4.51 9.67 -2.50
N ALA A 94 3.92 9.78 -1.30
CA ALA A 94 2.50 10.10 -1.16
C ALA A 94 2.09 11.43 -1.83
N VAL A 95 3.00 12.42 -1.84
CA VAL A 95 2.73 13.69 -2.51
C VAL A 95 2.89 13.58 -4.02
N HIS A 96 3.88 12.81 -4.48
CA HIS A 96 4.05 12.53 -5.90
C HIS A 96 2.90 11.69 -6.45
N ALA A 97 2.43 10.69 -5.69
CA ALA A 97 1.27 9.87 -5.99
C ALA A 97 0.02 10.71 -6.16
N ARG A 98 -0.27 11.62 -5.21
CA ARG A 98 -1.39 12.57 -5.35
C ARG A 98 -1.28 13.43 -6.60
N HIS A 99 -0.08 13.89 -6.93
CA HIS A 99 0.12 14.64 -8.17
C HIS A 99 -0.16 13.79 -9.42
N THR A 100 0.31 12.54 -9.46
CA THR A 100 0.05 11.60 -10.56
C THR A 100 -1.45 11.30 -10.72
N LEU A 101 -2.17 11.11 -9.62
CA LEU A 101 -3.59 10.77 -9.62
C LEU A 101 -4.50 11.97 -9.95
N GLU A 102 -4.16 13.18 -9.49
CA GLU A 102 -5.02 14.36 -9.60
C GLU A 102 -4.57 15.39 -10.65
N GLY A 103 -3.39 15.24 -11.27
CA GLY A 103 -2.94 16.08 -12.39
C GLY A 103 -2.67 17.55 -12.07
N GLY A 104 -1.89 17.85 -11.02
CA GLY A 104 -1.34 19.21 -10.83
C GLY A 104 -2.12 20.17 -9.94
N GLY A 105 -3.16 19.69 -9.23
CA GLY A 105 -3.90 20.46 -8.22
C GLY A 105 -3.05 20.93 -7.03
N ASP A 106 -3.68 21.20 -5.88
CA ASP A 106 -3.00 21.70 -4.67
C ASP A 106 -2.14 20.61 -3.96
N ALA A 107 -1.52 19.69 -4.72
CA ALA A 107 -0.67 18.60 -4.22
C ALA A 107 0.43 19.12 -3.29
N TYR A 108 0.88 20.36 -3.52
CA TYR A 108 1.83 21.06 -2.69
C TYR A 108 1.35 21.35 -1.25
N GLN A 109 0.06 21.18 -0.89
CA GLN A 109 -0.39 21.31 0.52
C GLN A 109 0.14 20.19 1.41
N LEU A 110 0.39 19.01 0.84
CA LEU A 110 0.91 17.89 1.60
C LEU A 110 2.38 18.08 1.98
N TRP A 111 3.09 18.99 1.31
CA TRP A 111 4.44 19.36 1.67
C TRP A 111 4.45 20.20 2.96
N PRO A 112 5.48 20.04 3.81
CA PRO A 112 5.72 20.95 4.92
C PRO A 112 5.72 22.40 4.45
N LYS A 113 5.09 23.31 5.23
CA LYS A 113 4.95 24.73 4.88
C LYS A 113 6.29 25.41 4.52
N GLN A 114 7.38 24.92 5.09
CA GLN A 114 8.74 25.41 4.90
C GLN A 114 9.31 25.05 3.52
N ALA A 115 8.90 23.92 2.94
CA ALA A 115 9.43 23.40 1.68
C ALA A 115 8.51 23.69 0.48
N ARG A 116 7.18 23.73 0.70
CA ARG A 116 6.19 23.67 -0.39
C ARG A 116 6.41 24.68 -1.52
N ASN A 117 6.69 25.95 -1.20
CA ASN A 117 6.85 26.99 -2.22
C ASN A 117 8.12 26.75 -3.03
N ARG A 118 9.22 26.34 -2.40
CA ARG A 118 10.50 26.12 -3.08
C ARG A 118 10.44 24.91 -4.02
N ILE A 119 9.77 23.84 -3.60
CA ILE A 119 9.58 22.65 -4.44
C ILE A 119 8.65 22.98 -5.62
N ARG A 120 7.52 23.63 -5.38
CA ARG A 120 6.60 24.07 -6.44
C ARG A 120 7.27 24.96 -7.47
N ASP A 121 8.01 25.96 -7.02
CA ASP A 121 8.63 26.94 -7.91
C ASP A 121 9.75 26.29 -8.75
N ARG A 122 10.52 25.35 -8.16
CA ARG A 122 11.47 24.49 -8.89
C ARG A 122 10.76 23.65 -9.95
N ASP A 123 9.71 22.93 -9.57
CA ASP A 123 9.00 22.00 -10.44
C ASP A 123 8.42 22.72 -11.66
N ARG A 124 7.79 23.88 -11.44
CA ARG A 124 7.34 24.79 -12.50
C ARG A 124 8.47 25.23 -13.43
N ALA A 125 9.61 25.65 -12.86
CA ALA A 125 10.75 26.09 -13.65
C ALA A 125 11.36 24.96 -14.50
N LEU A 126 11.28 23.71 -14.04
CA LEU A 126 11.75 22.52 -14.75
C LEU A 126 10.69 21.89 -15.66
N GLY A 127 9.44 22.37 -15.63
CA GLY A 127 8.32 21.75 -16.34
C GLY A 127 7.97 20.34 -15.84
N ILE A 128 8.33 20.03 -14.60
CA ILE A 128 8.06 18.75 -13.94
C ILE A 128 6.83 18.96 -13.07
N ARG A 129 5.91 17.98 -13.03
CA ARG A 129 4.75 18.00 -12.14
C ARG A 129 3.91 19.30 -12.24
N GLN A 130 3.49 19.62 -13.48
CA GLN A 130 2.64 20.77 -13.79
C GLN A 130 1.19 20.52 -13.43
#